data_AF-A0A3N0FD60-F1
#
_entry.id   AF-A0A3N0FD60-F1
#
_cell.length_a   1.000
_cell.length_b   1.000
_cell.length_c   1.000
_cell.angle_alpha   90.00
_cell.angle_beta   90.00
_cell.angle_gamma   90.00
#
_symmetry.space_group_name_H-M   'P 1'
#
loop_
_entity.id
_entity.type
_entity.pdbx_description
1 polymer ?
#
loop_
_entity_poly.entity_id
_entity_poly.type
_entity_poly.pdbx_seq_one_letter_code
_entity_poly.pdbx_strand_id
1 'polypeptide(L)'
;APLINEFIRDLERLAALLDSKVTDAAYAEVVGHGEIWSARLMAAVLSQRNLPAAWLDARTFLRAERAAQPQVDEGRSWPLLQQLLT
;
A
#
# COMPACT_ATOMS: atom_id res chain seq x y z
N ALA A 1 15.86 0.12 -12.09
CA ALA A 1 14.53 -0.46 -12.34
C ALA A 1 13.52 0.18 -11.38
N PRO A 2 12.33 0.62 -11.84
CA PRO A 2 11.38 1.38 -11.02
C PRO A 2 11.02 0.67 -9.69
N LEU A 3 10.87 -0.65 -9.72
CA LEU A 3 10.56 -1.47 -8.54
C LEU A 3 11.66 -1.41 -7.45
N ILE A 4 12.94 -1.40 -7.83
CA ILE A 4 14.05 -1.33 -6.89
C ILE A 4 14.08 0.04 -6.19
N ASN A 5 13.83 1.11 -6.95
CA ASN A 5 13.80 2.46 -6.39
C ASN A 5 12.61 2.64 -5.43
N GLU A 6 11.45 2.05 -5.75
CA GLU A 6 10.30 2.00 -4.84
C GLU A 6 10.62 1.24 -3.55
N PHE A 7 11.26 0.07 -3.68
CA PHE A 7 11.65 -0.73 -2.52
C PHE A 7 12.67 0.00 -1.62
N ILE A 8 13.66 0.68 -2.19
CA ILE A 8 14.63 1.48 -1.41
C ILE A 8 13.92 2.58 -0.61
N ARG A 9 12.97 3.31 -1.22
CA ARG A 9 12.18 4.34 -0.50
C ARG A 9 11.38 3.76 0.65
N ASP A 10 10.81 2.57 0.47
CA ASP A 10 10.09 1.89 1.55
C ASP A 10 11.04 1.51 2.70
N LEU A 11 12.26 1.05 2.40
CA LEU A 11 13.27 0.74 3.42
C LEU A 11 13.71 2.00 4.19
N GLU A 12 13.90 3.12 3.50
CA GLU A 12 14.20 4.41 4.13
C GLU A 12 13.06 4.86 5.06
N ARG A 13 11.80 4.68 4.63
CA ARG A 13 10.62 4.96 5.45
C ARG A 13 10.56 4.06 6.69
N LEU A 14 10.82 2.76 6.52
CA LEU A 14 10.85 1.80 7.62
C LEU A 14 11.96 2.14 8.63
N ALA A 15 13.15 2.52 8.17
CA ALA A 15 14.24 2.95 9.04
C ALA A 15 13.81 4.16 9.90
N ALA A 16 13.24 5.19 9.27
CA ALA A 16 12.74 6.37 9.98
C ALA A 16 11.63 6.05 11.00
N LEU A 17 10.77 5.06 10.72
CA LEU A 17 9.74 4.61 11.65
C LEU A 17 10.35 3.91 12.87
N LEU A 18 11.38 3.09 12.67
CA LEU A 18 12.06 2.33 13.72
C LEU A 18 12.91 3.23 14.64
N ASP A 19 13.40 4.36 14.14
CA ASP A 19 14.09 5.39 14.93
C ASP A 19 13.14 6.20 15.83
N SER A 20 11.83 6.04 15.64
CA SER A 20 10.79 6.73 16.42
C SER A 20 10.20 5.83 17.52
N LYS A 21 9.37 6.40 18.39
CA LYS A 21 8.69 5.62 19.44
C LYS A 21 7.73 4.62 18.79
N VAL A 22 7.86 3.34 19.14
CA VAL A 22 6.98 2.29 18.61
C VAL A 22 5.54 2.55 19.09
N THR A 23 4.64 2.74 18.12
CA THR A 23 3.20 2.91 18.34
C THR A 23 2.44 1.90 17.50
N ASP A 24 1.17 1.63 17.83
CA ASP A 24 0.31 0.75 17.01
C ASP A 24 0.19 1.23 15.56
N ALA A 25 0.26 2.56 15.34
CA ALA A 25 0.27 3.13 14.00
C ALA A 25 1.57 2.80 13.25
N ALA A 26 2.72 2.90 13.91
CA ALA A 26 4.00 2.52 13.32
C ALA A 26 4.04 1.01 13.04
N TYR A 27 3.53 0.18 13.96
CA TYR A 27 3.41 -1.26 13.76
C TYR A 27 2.53 -1.60 12.55
N ALA A 28 1.35 -0.99 12.44
CA ALA A 28 0.45 -1.20 11.31
C ALA A 28 1.09 -0.76 9.98
N GLU A 29 1.82 0.35 9.97
CA GLU A 29 2.54 0.82 8.78
C GLU A 29 3.65 -0.17 8.38
N VAL A 30 4.43 -0.68 9.33
CA VAL A 30 5.48 -1.68 9.07
C VAL A 30 4.88 -2.96 8.47
N VAL A 31 3.83 -3.51 9.09
CA VAL A 31 3.19 -4.75 8.62
C VAL A 31 2.56 -4.55 7.23
N GLY A 32 1.97 -3.39 6.94
CA GLY A 32 1.34 -3.10 5.65
C GLY A 32 2.29 -3.10 4.45
N HIS A 33 3.61 -2.98 4.65
CA HIS A 33 4.57 -3.05 3.55
C HIS A 33 4.59 -4.41 2.84
N GLY A 34 4.27 -5.51 3.55
CA GLY A 34 4.19 -6.84 2.94
C GLY A 34 3.15 -6.93 1.82
N GLU A 35 2.01 -6.26 2.00
CA GLU A 35 0.94 -6.21 0.99
C GLU A 35 1.34 -5.34 -0.21
N ILE A 36 2.00 -4.21 0.06
CA ILE A 36 2.50 -3.31 -0.98
C ILE A 36 3.54 -4.01 -1.87
N TRP A 37 4.52 -4.67 -1.25
CA TRP A 37 5.58 -5.35 -1.99
C TRP A 37 5.05 -6.53 -2.80
N SER A 38 4.18 -7.34 -2.21
CA SER A 38 3.58 -8.48 -2.91
C SER A 38 2.68 -8.03 -4.07
N ALA A 39 1.89 -6.97 -3.92
CA ALA A 39 1.08 -6.41 -5.00
C ALA A 39 1.91 -5.84 -6.15
N ARG A 40 2.97 -5.07 -5.84
CA ARG A 40 3.90 -4.53 -6.85
C ARG A 40 4.61 -5.65 -7.63
N LEU A 41 5.09 -6.67 -6.92
CA LEU A 41 5.72 -7.84 -7.52
C LEU A 41 4.73 -8.63 -8.40
N MET A 42 3.51 -8.87 -7.91
CA MET A 42 2.47 -9.56 -8.67
C MET A 42 2.14 -8.82 -9.97
N ALA A 43 1.94 -7.49 -9.92
CA ALA A 43 1.68 -6.69 -11.12
C ALA A 43 2.85 -6.77 -12.13
N ALA A 44 4.09 -6.74 -11.65
CA ALA A 44 5.27 -6.90 -12.49
C ALA A 44 5.34 -8.29 -13.15
N VAL A 45 5.05 -9.36 -12.40
CA VAL A 45 5.02 -10.73 -12.93
C VAL A 45 3.91 -10.93 -13.97
N LEU A 46 2.71 -10.40 -13.71
CA LEU A 46 1.61 -10.44 -14.68
C LEU A 46 1.97 -9.68 -15.96
N SER A 47 2.57 -8.50 -15.83
CA SER A 47 3.04 -7.70 -16.96
C SER A 47 4.10 -8.44 -17.80
N GLN A 48 5.04 -9.14 -17.15
CA GLN A 48 6.03 -9.98 -17.84
C GLN A 48 5.42 -11.16 -18.60
N ARG A 49 4.19 -11.57 -18.24
CA ARG A 49 3.41 -12.60 -18.95
C ARG A 49 2.44 -12.01 -19.97
N ASN A 50 2.62 -10.74 -20.35
CA ASN A 50 1.77 -9.99 -21.26
C ASN A 50 0.30 -9.88 -20.79
N LEU A 51 0.06 -9.96 -19.47
CA LEU A 51 -1.24 -9.69 -18.87
C LEU A 51 -1.27 -8.21 -18.42
N PRO A 52 -2.25 -7.40 -18.87
CA PRO A 52 -2.40 -6.03 -18.40
C PRO A 52 -2.64 -6.01 -16.89
N ALA A 53 -1.70 -5.44 -16.13
CA ALA A 53 -1.80 -5.39 -14.68
C ALA A 53 -1.17 -4.09 -14.15
N ALA A 54 -1.84 -3.50 -13.17
CA ALA A 54 -1.34 -2.42 -12.35
C ALA A 54 -1.57 -2.77 -10.88
N TRP A 55 -0.70 -2.29 -10.00
CA TRP A 55 -0.96 -2.35 -8.56
C TRP A 55 -1.64 -1.05 -8.13
N LEU A 56 -2.52 -1.13 -7.14
CA LEU A 56 -3.18 0.03 -6.55
C LEU A 56 -2.80 0.13 -5.08
N ASP A 57 -2.45 1.33 -4.62
CA ASP A 57 -2.23 1.59 -3.21
C ASP A 57 -3.57 1.80 -2.50
N ALA A 58 -4.03 0.79 -1.77
CA ALA A 58 -5.28 0.82 -1.02
C ALA A 58 -5.40 2.04 -0.09
N ARG A 59 -4.28 2.56 0.42
CA ARG A 59 -4.25 3.72 1.34
C ARG A 59 -4.67 5.01 0.65
N THR A 60 -4.59 5.09 -0.67
CA THR A 60 -4.95 6.29 -1.43
C THR A 60 -6.47 6.46 -1.51
N PHE A 61 -7.22 5.35 -1.59
CA PHE A 61 -8.67 5.38 -1.80
C PHE A 61 -9.52 4.76 -0.69
N LEU A 62 -9.03 3.76 0.05
CA LEU A 62 -9.78 3.23 1.19
C LEU A 62 -9.75 4.20 2.36
N ARG A 63 -10.91 4.42 2.97
CA ARG A 63 -11.08 5.16 4.22
C ARG A 63 -11.65 4.19 5.23
N ALA A 64 -10.92 3.97 6.30
CA ALA A 64 -11.32 3.07 7.36
C ALA A 64 -11.03 3.70 8.72
N GLU A 65 -11.80 3.29 9.72
CA GLU A 65 -11.58 3.73 11.10
C GLU A 65 -10.29 3.15 11.70
N ARG A 66 -9.74 3.83 12.70
CA ARG A 66 -8.56 3.33 13.42
C ARG A 66 -9.01 2.34 14.51
N ALA A 67 -9.16 1.07 14.12
CA ALA A 67 -9.52 -0.03 15.01
C ALA A 67 -8.67 -1.29 14.73
N ALA A 68 -8.66 -2.25 15.65
CA ALA A 68 -7.96 -3.53 15.47
C ALA A 68 -8.49 -4.35 14.28
N GLN A 69 -9.78 -4.18 13.95
CA GLN A 69 -10.41 -4.67 12.73
C GLN A 69 -11.11 -3.48 12.05
N PRO A 70 -10.40 -2.75 11.19
CA PRO A 70 -10.93 -1.52 10.61
C PRO A 70 -12.05 -1.83 9.62
N GLN A 71 -13.19 -1.16 9.77
CA GLN A 71 -14.29 -1.21 8.81
C GLN A 71 -14.11 -0.14 7.72
N VAL A 72 -14.33 -0.53 6.47
CA VAL A 72 -14.23 0.38 5.32
C VAL A 72 -15.49 1.24 5.23
N ASP A 73 -15.30 2.55 5.15
CA ASP A 73 -16.35 3.49 4.79
C ASP A 73 -16.49 3.51 3.26
N GLU A 74 -17.43 2.71 2.74
CA GLU A 74 -17.71 2.61 1.31
C GLU A 74 -18.12 3.95 0.70
N GLY A 75 -18.91 4.75 1.42
CA GLY A 75 -19.40 6.05 0.93
C GLY A 75 -18.27 7.04 0.68
N ARG A 76 -17.21 7.02 1.50
CA ARG A 76 -16.01 7.83 1.30
C ARG A 76 -15.00 7.20 0.36
N SER A 77 -14.92 5.87 0.32
CA SER A 77 -13.89 5.16 -0.44
C SER A 77 -14.25 5.05 -1.93
N TRP A 78 -15.53 4.85 -2.25
CA TRP A 78 -15.98 4.62 -3.62
C TRP A 78 -15.66 5.77 -4.59
N PRO A 79 -15.92 7.05 -4.26
CA PRO A 79 -15.58 8.16 -5.16
C PRO A 79 -14.07 8.26 -5.42
N LEU A 80 -13.24 7.91 -4.44
CA LEU A 80 -11.78 7.94 -4.57
C LEU A 80 -11.28 6.80 -5.47
N LEU A 81 -11.87 5.62 -5.35
CA LEU A 81 -11.55 4.50 -6.23
C LEU A 81 -11.93 4.82 -7.68
N GLN A 82 -13.08 5.46 -7.90
CA GLN A 82 -13.50 5.86 -9.25
C GLN A 82 -12.48 6.77 -9.94
N GLN A 83 -11.82 7.69 -9.21
CA GLN A 83 -10.76 8.56 -9.74
C GLN A 83 -9.51 7.79 -10.20
N LEU A 84 -9.29 6.57 -9.71
CA LEU A 84 -8.17 5.72 -10.11
C LEU A 84 -8.49 4.81 -11.30
N LEU A 85 -9.78 4.60 -11.57
CA LEU A 85 -10.27 3.69 -12.63
C LEU A 85 -10.77 4.44 -13.87
N THR A 86 -10.74 5.76 -13.85
CA THR A 86 -11.09 6.63 -14.99
C THR A 86 -9.85 7.07 -15.74
#